data_AF-A0ABD2LEK9-F1
#
_entry.id   AF-A0ABD2LEK9-F1
#
_cell.length_a   1.000
_cell.length_b   1.000
_cell.length_c   1.000
_cell.angle_alpha   90.00
_cell.angle_beta   90.00
_cell.angle_gamma   90.00
#
_symmetry.space_group_name_H-M   'P 1'
#
loop_
_entity.id
_entity.type
_entity.pdbx_description
1 polymer ?
#
loop_
_entity_poly.entity_id
_entity_poly.type
_entity_poly.pdbx_seq_one_letter_code
_entity_poly.pdbx_strand_id
1 'polypeptide(L)'
;MQFSVNNNKQLATSPSLLLPSSLLMMLLLFASALVLRVAVADVFTAMVDLENLLASESASTSDIIEQYIEAERARLVQFSDEGTTPAGNKQHSVQLEPGEVDEDSVMNPVNAYLLIKRLTRDWQRIRQLMNANPGDQFIKNITGVREANAVKYPDDEDLDGAAQGLLRLQAN
;
A
#
# COMPACT_ATOMS: atom_id res chain seq x y z
N MET A 1 58.22 -67.21 -54.20
CA MET A 1 57.66 -65.86 -54.30
C MET A 1 56.95 -65.53 -53.00
N GLN A 2 57.23 -64.34 -52.47
CA GLN A 2 56.73 -63.78 -51.21
C GLN A 2 55.29 -63.23 -51.31
N PHE A 3 54.85 -62.68 -50.17
CA PHE A 3 53.76 -61.73 -49.88
C PHE A 3 52.51 -62.37 -49.27
N SER A 4 52.28 -62.35 -47.94
CA SER A 4 52.17 -61.24 -46.96
C SER A 4 50.78 -60.61 -46.91
N VAL A 5 50.44 -60.12 -45.70
CA VAL A 5 49.28 -59.33 -45.26
C VAL A 5 48.09 -60.20 -44.80
N ASN A 6 47.92 -60.53 -43.51
CA ASN A 6 47.76 -59.73 -42.28
C ASN A 6 46.42 -59.01 -42.13
N ASN A 7 45.87 -59.13 -40.89
CA ASN A 7 44.89 -58.29 -40.22
C ASN A 7 43.40 -58.37 -40.58
N ASN A 8 42.61 -58.67 -39.53
CA ASN A 8 41.40 -57.96 -39.05
C ASN A 8 40.43 -59.00 -38.43
N LYS A 9 39.99 -58.94 -37.17
CA LYS A 9 39.75 -57.79 -36.29
C LYS A 9 39.94 -58.22 -34.83
N GLN A 10 40.79 -57.51 -34.10
CA GLN A 10 40.77 -57.53 -32.64
C GLN A 10 39.49 -56.86 -32.14
N LEU A 11 38.99 -57.36 -31.01
CA LEU A 11 37.94 -56.78 -30.19
C LEU A 11 38.22 -55.29 -29.93
N ALA A 12 37.49 -54.42 -30.60
CA ALA A 12 37.35 -53.03 -30.19
C ALA A 12 36.29 -52.97 -29.08
N THR A 13 36.69 -53.25 -27.83
CA THR A 13 35.93 -52.79 -26.67
C THR A 13 36.16 -51.29 -26.56
N SER A 14 35.10 -50.51 -26.80
CA SER A 14 35.06 -49.06 -26.59
C SER A 14 35.54 -48.70 -25.17
N PRO A 15 36.39 -47.67 -24.99
CA PRO A 15 36.77 -47.22 -23.66
C PRO A 15 35.57 -46.51 -23.04
N SER A 16 34.98 -47.11 -22.01
CA SER A 16 34.02 -46.45 -21.15
C SER A 16 34.70 -45.25 -20.48
N LEU A 17 34.31 -44.04 -20.87
CA LEU A 17 34.76 -42.78 -20.31
C LEU A 17 34.15 -42.61 -18.90
N LEU A 18 34.57 -43.44 -17.95
CA LEU A 18 34.20 -43.33 -16.54
C LEU A 18 35.11 -42.26 -15.93
N LEU A 19 34.54 -41.07 -15.65
CA LEU A 19 35.23 -40.04 -14.90
C LEU A 19 35.71 -40.63 -13.55
N PRO A 20 36.93 -40.32 -13.09
CA PRO A 20 37.42 -40.85 -11.82
C PRO A 20 36.51 -40.38 -10.68
N SER A 21 36.18 -41.28 -9.76
CA SER A 21 35.25 -41.04 -8.65
C SER A 21 35.61 -39.82 -7.80
N SER A 22 36.91 -39.52 -7.67
CA SER A 22 37.43 -38.33 -6.99
C SER A 22 37.02 -37.02 -7.66
N LEU A 23 36.97 -36.97 -9.00
CA LEU A 23 36.58 -35.79 -9.76
C LEU A 23 35.07 -35.57 -9.70
N LEU A 24 34.28 -36.64 -9.68
CA LEU A 24 32.84 -36.56 -9.46
C LEU A 24 32.54 -36.02 -8.05
N MET A 25 33.27 -36.50 -7.03
CA MET A 25 33.12 -36.02 -5.65
C MET A 25 33.53 -34.56 -5.49
N MET A 26 34.62 -34.13 -6.17
CA MET A 26 35.05 -32.73 -6.16
C MET A 26 34.03 -31.81 -6.87
N LEU A 27 33.42 -32.29 -7.96
CA LEU A 27 32.40 -31.54 -8.69
C LEU A 27 31.09 -31.44 -7.90
N LEU A 28 30.70 -32.48 -7.15
CA LEU A 28 29.57 -32.44 -6.21
C LEU A 28 29.83 -31.47 -5.04
N LEU A 29 31.03 -31.49 -4.47
CA LEU A 29 31.40 -30.56 -3.40
C LEU A 29 31.39 -29.11 -3.92
N PHE A 30 31.93 -28.87 -5.11
CA PHE A 30 31.90 -27.57 -5.76
C PHE A 30 30.46 -27.10 -6.05
N ALA A 31 29.61 -27.98 -6.56
CA ALA A 31 28.19 -27.69 -6.78
C ALA A 31 27.46 -27.39 -5.47
N SER A 32 27.70 -28.15 -4.40
CA SER A 32 27.10 -27.87 -3.08
C SER A 32 27.55 -26.53 -2.50
N ALA A 33 28.82 -26.18 -2.66
CA ALA A 33 29.36 -24.90 -2.22
C ALA A 33 28.74 -23.73 -3.00
N LEU A 34 28.48 -23.93 -4.30
CA LEU A 34 27.79 -22.95 -5.13
C LEU A 34 26.32 -22.77 -4.70
N VAL A 35 25.60 -23.86 -4.42
CA VAL A 35 24.21 -23.81 -3.94
C VAL A 35 24.11 -23.08 -2.60
N LEU A 36 25.02 -23.35 -1.66
CA LEU A 36 25.07 -22.63 -0.38
C LEU A 36 25.29 -21.12 -0.57
N ARG A 37 26.15 -20.72 -1.52
CA ARG A 37 26.42 -19.31 -1.81
C ARG A 37 25.19 -18.60 -2.35
N VAL A 38 24.45 -19.24 -3.26
CA VAL A 38 23.22 -18.69 -3.83
C VAL A 38 22.13 -18.58 -2.76
N ALA A 39 21.92 -19.63 -1.96
CA ALA A 39 20.90 -19.62 -0.91
C ALA A 39 21.15 -18.52 0.14
N VAL A 40 22.41 -18.27 0.50
CA VAL A 40 22.77 -17.17 1.41
C VAL A 40 22.52 -15.81 0.76
N ALA A 41 22.85 -15.65 -0.53
CA ALA A 41 22.58 -14.42 -1.26
C ALA A 41 21.09 -14.11 -1.35
N ASP A 42 20.23 -15.11 -1.61
CA ASP A 42 18.78 -14.95 -1.66
C ASP A 42 18.20 -14.45 -0.32
N VAL A 43 18.71 -14.95 0.81
CA VAL A 43 18.30 -14.47 2.15
C VAL A 43 18.69 -13.02 2.38
N PHE A 44 19.91 -12.62 1.98
CA PHE A 44 20.35 -11.24 2.10
C PHE A 44 19.56 -10.30 1.18
N THR A 45 19.25 -10.72 -0.05
CA THR A 45 18.40 -9.95 -0.97
C THR A 45 17.00 -9.77 -0.39
N ALA A 46 16.38 -10.84 0.12
CA ALA A 46 15.06 -10.74 0.76
C ALA A 46 15.07 -9.82 1.99
N MET A 47 16.16 -9.79 2.77
CA MET A 47 16.31 -8.88 3.90
C MET A 47 16.40 -7.41 3.46
N VAL A 48 17.19 -7.12 2.41
CA VAL A 48 17.30 -5.78 1.83
C VAL A 48 15.96 -5.33 1.23
N ASP A 49 15.23 -6.23 0.57
CA ASP A 49 13.92 -5.93 0.01
C ASP A 49 12.91 -5.58 1.12
N LEU A 50 12.94 -6.28 2.25
CA LEU A 50 12.09 -6.01 3.42
C LEU A 50 12.47 -4.69 4.11
N GLU A 51 13.76 -4.35 4.17
CA GLU A 51 14.23 -3.05 4.68
C GLU A 51 13.77 -1.90 3.77
N ASN A 52 13.88 -2.05 2.46
CA ASN A 52 13.37 -1.08 1.48
C ASN A 52 11.84 -0.93 1.57
N LEU A 53 11.11 -2.03 1.79
CA LEU A 53 9.67 -2.02 2.03
C LEU A 53 9.34 -1.16 3.25
N LEU A 54 9.99 -1.43 4.39
CA LEU A 54 9.75 -0.71 5.64
C LEU A 54 10.10 0.77 5.53
N ALA A 55 11.21 1.11 4.89
CA ALA A 55 11.60 2.49 4.62
C ALA A 55 10.54 3.21 3.76
N SER A 56 10.05 2.55 2.72
CA SER A 56 9.01 3.11 1.84
C SER A 56 7.66 3.28 2.54
N GLU A 57 7.26 2.31 3.38
CA GLU A 57 6.01 2.35 4.13
C GLU A 57 6.03 3.49 5.14
N SER A 58 7.11 3.59 5.92
CA SER A 58 7.23 4.61 6.97
C SER A 58 7.18 6.03 6.41
N ALA A 59 7.88 6.30 5.30
CA ALA A 59 7.88 7.61 4.68
C ALA A 59 6.55 7.92 3.98
N SER A 60 6.02 6.99 3.19
CA SER A 60 4.83 7.26 2.38
C SER A 60 3.53 7.20 3.18
N THR A 61 3.37 6.20 4.04
CA THR A 61 2.10 6.02 4.78
C THR A 61 1.92 7.10 5.82
N SER A 62 3.00 7.50 6.52
CA SER A 62 2.94 8.58 7.51
C SER A 62 2.55 9.90 6.87
N ASP A 63 3.21 10.28 5.76
CA ASP A 63 2.94 11.54 5.06
C ASP A 63 1.49 11.58 4.51
N ILE A 64 1.00 10.49 3.92
CA ILE A 64 -0.38 10.46 3.40
C ILE A 64 -1.41 10.54 4.54
N ILE A 65 -1.16 9.87 5.68
CA ILE A 65 -2.04 9.95 6.85
C ILE A 65 -2.04 11.36 7.44
N GLU A 66 -0.87 11.99 7.56
CA GLU A 66 -0.75 13.38 8.04
C GLU A 66 -1.52 14.35 7.14
N GLN A 67 -1.37 14.22 5.82
CA GLN A 67 -2.11 15.04 4.86
C GLN A 67 -3.63 14.81 4.94
N TYR A 68 -4.08 13.57 5.15
CA TYR A 68 -5.50 13.28 5.36
C TYR A 68 -6.02 13.92 6.65
N ILE A 69 -5.28 13.79 7.76
CA ILE A 69 -5.65 14.39 9.04
C ILE A 69 -5.75 15.90 8.92
N GLU A 70 -4.80 16.55 8.26
CA GLU A 70 -4.81 18.01 8.10
C GLU A 70 -5.99 18.46 7.22
N ALA A 71 -6.27 17.75 6.12
CA ALA A 71 -7.42 18.04 5.27
C ALA A 71 -8.75 17.87 6.02
N GLU A 72 -8.90 16.80 6.82
CA GLU A 72 -10.10 16.56 7.60
C GLU A 72 -10.24 17.57 8.75
N ARG A 73 -9.14 17.97 9.40
CA ARG A 73 -9.13 19.06 10.40
C ARG A 73 -9.58 20.38 9.79
N ALA A 74 -9.04 20.76 8.64
CA ALA A 74 -9.44 22.00 7.95
C ALA A 74 -10.94 21.99 7.61
N ARG A 75 -11.47 20.86 7.14
CA ARG A 75 -12.90 20.67 6.87
C ARG A 75 -13.74 20.79 8.14
N LEU A 76 -13.29 20.17 9.24
CA LEU A 76 -13.98 20.25 10.54
C LEU A 76 -13.95 21.66 11.14
N VAL A 77 -12.87 22.42 10.95
CA VAL A 77 -12.80 23.85 11.33
C VAL A 77 -13.84 24.66 10.56
N GLN A 78 -13.91 24.49 9.23
CA GLN A 78 -14.94 25.15 8.41
C GLN A 78 -16.36 24.76 8.84
N PHE A 79 -16.58 23.48 9.13
CA PHE A 79 -17.87 22.99 9.62
C PHE A 79 -18.23 23.57 11.00
N SER A 80 -17.26 23.69 11.89
CA SER A 80 -17.42 24.29 13.21
C SER A 80 -17.74 25.78 13.13
N ASP A 81 -17.07 26.52 12.24
CA ASP A 81 -17.33 27.94 12.03
C ASP A 81 -18.76 28.17 11.50
N GLU A 82 -19.24 27.30 10.61
CA GLU A 82 -20.61 27.36 10.07
C GLU A 82 -21.69 26.90 11.07
N GLY A 83 -21.39 25.90 11.91
CA GLY A 83 -22.34 25.37 12.89
C GLY A 83 -22.40 26.13 14.23
N THR A 84 -21.32 26.82 14.61
CA THR A 84 -21.13 27.36 15.98
C THR A 84 -21.09 28.89 16.04
N THR A 85 -20.92 29.59 14.91
CA THR A 85 -20.92 31.07 14.94
C THR A 85 -22.29 31.65 14.56
N PRO A 86 -22.98 32.35 15.49
CA PRO A 86 -23.97 33.37 15.13
C PRO A 86 -23.34 34.51 14.31
N ALA A 87 -22.01 34.58 14.27
CA ALA A 87 -21.25 35.68 13.66
C ALA A 87 -21.13 35.61 12.14
N GLY A 88 -21.23 34.43 11.50
CA GLY A 88 -21.25 34.30 10.03
C GLY A 88 -22.45 34.99 9.37
N ASN A 89 -23.45 35.35 10.18
CA ASN A 89 -24.64 36.06 9.75
C ASN A 89 -24.46 37.59 9.68
N LYS A 90 -23.41 38.15 10.29
CA LYS A 90 -23.29 39.60 10.51
C LYS A 90 -23.07 40.44 9.26
N GLN A 91 -22.65 39.85 8.14
CA GLN A 91 -22.30 40.64 6.95
C GLN A 91 -23.46 40.83 5.96
N HIS A 92 -24.61 40.19 6.16
CA HIS A 92 -25.77 40.39 5.27
C HIS A 92 -27.16 40.26 5.91
N SER A 93 -27.29 39.96 7.21
CA SER A 93 -28.61 39.89 7.83
C SER A 93 -29.08 41.27 8.28
N VAL A 94 -30.08 41.79 7.60
CA VAL A 94 -31.13 42.56 8.27
C VAL A 94 -31.49 41.80 9.55
N GLN A 95 -31.29 42.48 10.67
CA GLN A 95 -31.56 42.09 12.05
C GLN A 95 -32.69 41.05 12.19
N LEU A 96 -32.34 39.77 12.34
CA LEU A 96 -33.20 38.75 12.93
C LEU A 96 -32.27 37.84 13.73
N GLU A 97 -32.01 38.27 14.97
CA GLU A 97 -31.27 37.49 15.96
C GLU A 97 -32.02 36.17 16.23
N PRO A 98 -31.33 35.02 16.39
CA PRO A 98 -31.97 33.72 16.61
C PRO A 98 -32.80 33.63 17.90
N GLY A 99 -32.69 34.62 18.80
CA GLY A 99 -33.46 34.72 20.04
C GLY A 99 -34.58 35.77 20.04
N GLU A 100 -34.75 36.54 18.95
CA GLU A 100 -35.76 37.61 18.82
C GLU A 100 -36.70 37.37 17.62
N VAL A 101 -36.93 36.12 17.25
CA VAL A 101 -38.03 35.81 16.32
C VAL A 101 -39.32 35.82 17.13
N ASP A 102 -39.84 37.02 17.39
CA ASP A 102 -41.21 37.20 17.87
C ASP A 102 -42.14 36.47 16.91
N GLU A 103 -43.09 35.67 17.41
CA GLU A 103 -44.03 34.91 16.56
C GLU A 103 -44.76 35.83 15.55
N ASP A 104 -44.93 37.11 15.92
CA ASP A 104 -45.50 38.17 15.09
C ASP A 104 -44.61 38.59 13.90
N SER A 105 -43.29 38.42 13.98
CA SER A 105 -42.36 38.72 12.88
C SER A 105 -42.46 37.69 11.75
N VAL A 106 -42.86 36.45 12.06
CA VAL A 106 -43.06 35.37 11.07
C VAL A 106 -44.41 35.49 10.35
N MET A 107 -45.39 36.19 10.94
CA MET A 107 -46.68 36.49 10.32
C MET A 107 -46.56 37.44 9.11
N ASN A 108 -45.42 38.12 8.94
CA ASN A 108 -45.12 38.90 7.74
C ASN A 108 -44.57 37.99 6.61
N PRO A 109 -45.25 37.89 5.45
CA PRO A 109 -44.84 37.00 4.36
C PRO A 109 -43.45 37.31 3.79
N VAL A 110 -42.97 38.55 3.89
CA VAL A 110 -41.61 38.93 3.47
C VAL A 110 -40.57 38.34 4.42
N ASN A 111 -40.81 38.43 5.73
CA ASN A 111 -39.91 37.88 6.75
C ASN A 111 -39.90 36.35 6.71
N ALA A 112 -41.06 35.72 6.54
CA ALA A 112 -41.17 34.27 6.34
C ALA A 112 -40.39 33.80 5.10
N TYR A 113 -40.51 34.52 3.97
CA TYR A 113 -39.74 34.20 2.77
C TYR A 113 -38.23 34.33 2.99
N LEU A 114 -37.75 35.40 3.63
CA LEU A 114 -36.33 35.60 3.92
C LEU A 114 -35.78 34.52 4.86
N LEU A 115 -36.55 34.12 5.87
CA LEU A 115 -36.19 33.04 6.79
C LEU A 115 -36.08 31.70 6.05
N ILE A 116 -37.09 31.32 5.26
CA ILE A 116 -37.07 30.08 4.47
C ILE A 116 -35.89 30.06 3.49
N LYS A 117 -35.64 31.19 2.81
CA LYS A 117 -34.52 31.34 1.88
C LYS A 117 -33.16 31.17 2.58
N ARG A 118 -33.01 31.72 3.78
CA ARG A 118 -31.81 31.56 4.61
C ARG A 118 -31.62 30.10 5.01
N LEU A 119 -32.62 29.49 5.65
CA LEU A 119 -32.55 28.09 6.11
C LEU A 119 -32.25 27.12 4.96
N THR A 120 -32.84 27.37 3.79
CA THR A 120 -32.57 26.56 2.59
C THR A 120 -31.13 26.67 2.12
N ARG A 121 -30.55 27.88 2.13
CA ARG A 121 -29.14 28.10 1.75
C ARG A 121 -28.18 27.52 2.78
N ASP A 122 -28.44 27.75 4.06
CA ASP A 122 -27.61 27.25 5.16
C ASP A 122 -27.59 25.71 5.12
N TRP A 123 -28.74 25.06 4.91
CA TRP A 123 -28.82 23.62 4.73
C TRP A 123 -28.05 23.11 3.51
N GLN A 124 -28.15 23.79 2.36
CA GLN A 124 -27.39 23.44 1.17
C GLN A 124 -25.87 23.50 1.42
N ARG A 125 -25.43 24.52 2.17
CA ARG A 125 -24.01 24.72 2.50
C ARG A 125 -23.47 23.65 3.45
N ILE A 126 -24.21 23.35 4.52
CA ILE A 126 -23.89 22.23 5.44
C ILE A 126 -23.80 20.92 4.67
N ARG A 127 -24.76 20.65 3.78
CA ARG A 127 -24.77 19.42 2.97
C ARG A 127 -23.55 19.33 2.04
N GLN A 128 -23.12 20.45 1.44
CA GLN A 128 -21.93 20.49 0.61
C GLN A 128 -20.66 20.17 1.41
N LEU A 129 -20.50 20.78 2.59
CA LEU A 129 -19.38 20.44 3.49
C LEU A 129 -19.41 18.97 3.91
N MET A 130 -20.59 18.44 4.27
CA MET A 130 -20.77 17.02 4.61
C MET A 130 -20.34 16.08 3.48
N ASN A 131 -20.62 16.43 2.23
CA ASN A 131 -20.25 15.63 1.06
C ASN A 131 -18.80 15.82 0.60
N ALA A 132 -18.11 16.88 1.03
CA ALA A 132 -16.74 17.17 0.64
C ALA A 132 -15.68 16.35 1.40
N ASN A 133 -16.03 15.17 1.92
CA ASN A 133 -15.07 14.28 2.61
C ASN A 133 -14.00 13.79 1.60
N PRO A 134 -12.70 14.04 1.84
CA PRO A 134 -11.64 13.66 0.92
C PRO A 134 -11.23 12.18 1.02
N GLY A 135 -11.79 11.40 1.96
CA GLY A 135 -11.35 10.04 2.30
C GLY A 135 -11.21 9.10 1.11
N ASP A 136 -12.17 9.09 0.19
CA ASP A 136 -12.11 8.23 -1.01
C ASP A 136 -10.89 8.52 -1.90
N GLN A 137 -10.45 9.78 -1.97
CA GLN A 137 -9.28 10.17 -2.76
C GLN A 137 -8.00 9.72 -2.07
N PHE A 138 -7.93 9.86 -0.75
CA PHE A 138 -6.77 9.41 0.04
C PHE A 138 -6.63 7.89 0.02
N ILE A 139 -7.74 7.13 0.13
CA ILE A 139 -7.71 5.66 0.02
C ILE A 139 -7.16 5.24 -1.35
N LYS A 140 -7.66 5.84 -2.44
CA LYS A 140 -7.16 5.56 -3.79
C LYS A 140 -5.68 5.92 -3.94
N ASN A 141 -5.23 7.00 -3.32
CA ASN A 141 -3.82 7.40 -3.36
C ASN A 141 -2.92 6.41 -2.62
N ILE A 142 -3.32 5.96 -1.42
CA ILE A 142 -2.58 4.93 -0.66
C ILE A 142 -2.50 3.63 -1.46
N THR A 143 -3.63 3.16 -2.01
CA THR A 143 -3.66 1.96 -2.85
C THR A 143 -2.77 2.13 -4.09
N GLY A 144 -2.85 3.27 -4.77
CA GLY A 144 -2.03 3.55 -5.95
C GLY A 144 -0.54 3.62 -5.65
N VAL A 145 -0.12 4.20 -4.52
CA VAL A 145 1.29 4.21 -4.10
C VAL A 145 1.77 2.80 -3.76
N ARG A 146 0.93 1.97 -3.12
CA ARG A 146 1.25 0.56 -2.85
C ARG A 146 1.43 -0.26 -4.14
N GLU A 147 0.63 0.01 -5.16
CA GLU A 147 0.73 -0.66 -6.47
C GLU A 147 1.89 -0.14 -7.33
N ALA A 148 2.23 1.16 -7.22
CA ALA A 148 3.26 1.81 -8.02
C ALA A 148 4.68 1.61 -7.48
N ASN A 149 4.83 1.35 -6.18
CA ASN A 149 6.12 1.02 -5.61
C ASN A 149 6.60 -0.31 -6.20
N ALA A 150 7.83 -0.32 -6.73
CA ALA A 150 8.48 -1.51 -7.32
C ALA A 150 8.71 -2.64 -6.29
N VAL A 151 8.37 -2.40 -5.03
CA VAL A 151 8.43 -3.34 -3.93
C VAL A 151 7.04 -3.96 -3.76
N LYS A 152 6.91 -5.26 -4.09
CA LYS A 152 5.66 -6.02 -3.93
C LYS A 152 5.25 -5.95 -2.46
N TYR A 153 4.07 -5.39 -2.18
CA TYR A 153 3.47 -5.52 -0.85
C TYR A 153 3.05 -6.99 -0.61
N PRO A 154 3.31 -7.54 0.57
CA PRO A 154 2.92 -8.91 0.90
C PRO A 154 1.41 -9.06 0.88
N ASP A 155 0.96 -10.24 0.47
CA ASP A 155 -0.45 -10.65 0.46
C ASP A 155 -0.74 -11.66 1.60
N ASP A 156 -1.98 -12.15 1.64
CA ASP A 156 -2.41 -13.10 2.68
C ASP A 156 -1.61 -14.42 2.63
N GLU A 157 -1.11 -14.83 1.46
CA GLU A 157 -0.29 -16.04 1.29
C GLU A 157 1.10 -15.84 1.89
N ASP A 158 1.72 -14.67 1.64
CA ASP A 158 3.01 -14.30 2.23
C ASP A 158 2.94 -14.29 3.78
N LEU A 159 1.82 -13.83 4.35
CA LEU A 159 1.57 -13.84 5.80
C LEU A 159 1.44 -15.26 6.37
N ASP A 160 0.64 -16.12 5.75
CA ASP A 160 0.46 -17.51 6.17
C ASP A 160 1.79 -18.29 6.07
N GLY A 161 2.57 -18.04 5.02
CA GLY A 161 3.92 -18.59 4.85
C GLY A 161 4.86 -18.19 5.98
N ALA A 162 4.89 -16.90 6.35
CA ALA A 162 5.70 -16.40 7.45
C ALA A 162 5.27 -17.00 8.80
N ALA A 163 3.96 -17.11 9.06
CA ALA A 163 3.42 -17.72 10.28
C ALA A 163 3.81 -19.21 10.40
N GLN A 164 3.71 -19.97 9.31
CA GLN A 164 4.17 -21.36 9.29
C GLN A 164 5.69 -21.48 9.50
N GLY A 165 6.48 -20.57 8.90
CA GLY A 165 7.91 -20.50 9.12
C GLY A 165 8.27 -20.32 10.60
N LEU A 166 7.55 -19.42 11.28
CA LEU A 166 7.72 -19.16 12.71
C LEU A 166 7.36 -20.37 13.57
N LEU A 167 6.26 -21.07 13.26
CA LEU A 167 5.87 -22.30 13.95
C LEU A 167 6.94 -23.41 13.82
N ARG A 168 7.60 -23.51 12.67
CA ARG A 168 8.71 -24.47 12.47
C ARG A 168 9.92 -24.15 13.33
N LEU A 169 10.23 -22.87 13.53
CA LEU A 169 11.34 -22.44 14.39
C LEU A 169 11.06 -22.69 15.87
N GLN A 170 9.80 -22.59 16.31
CA GLN A 170 9.40 -22.82 17.69
C GLN A 170 9.23 -24.31 18.06
N ALA A 171 8.99 -25.17 17.06
CA ALA A 171 8.83 -26.61 17.25
C ALA A 171 10.16 -27.38 17.37
N ASN A 172 11.30 -26.68 17.23
CA ASN A 172 12.66 -27.19 17.40
C ASN A 172 13.30 -26.61 18.66
#